data_AF-A0A922SGP6-F1
#
_entry.id   AF-A0A922SGP6-F1
#
_cell.length_a   1.000
_cell.length_b   1.000
_cell.length_c   1.000
_cell.angle_alpha   90.00
_cell.angle_beta   90.00
_cell.angle_gamma   90.00
#
_symmetry.space_group_name_H-M   'P 1'
#
loop_
_entity.id
_entity.type
_entity.pdbx_description
1 polymer ?
#
loop_
_entity_poly.entity_id
_entity_poly.type
_entity_poly.pdbx_seq_one_letter_code
_entity_poly.pdbx_strand_id
1 'polypeptide(L)'
;MVPSNSNGFFMLYEELGNNTMADEQGTVVELYIYDLTNGLASILSPSILGRQIEGVWHTAVVVYDREFFYGGSGITSCAPGGTQLGPPHRVERLGETFVPFQVFSDYIQGLSTTTYSPSAYNLLEHNCNHFSEEVAQFLCGAHVPKHIVAQPDDLLAPGARAALQSLLDGLAPHAQTVYANGGSRATRADSPDYLTLNSQIEEVR
;
A
#
# COMPACT_ATOMS: atom_id res chain seq x y z
N MET A 1 -24.80 -72.17 3.79
CA MET A 1 -24.46 -72.20 2.35
C MET A 1 -23.66 -70.95 2.05
N VAL A 2 -22.40 -71.14 1.68
CA VAL A 2 -21.49 -70.13 1.11
C VAL A 2 -21.67 -70.21 -0.42
N PRO A 3 -21.49 -69.11 -1.16
CA PRO A 3 -20.27 -69.06 -1.95
C PRO A 3 -19.55 -67.72 -1.83
N SER A 4 -18.26 -67.83 -1.57
CA SER A 4 -17.20 -66.92 -1.93
C SER A 4 -16.82 -67.21 -3.38
N ASN A 5 -16.66 -66.16 -4.20
CA ASN A 5 -15.56 -66.17 -5.17
C ASN A 5 -15.13 -64.75 -5.53
N SER A 6 -13.82 -64.56 -5.38
CA SER A 6 -12.99 -63.43 -5.74
C SER A 6 -12.80 -63.31 -7.26
N ASN A 7 -12.78 -62.08 -7.78
CA ASN A 7 -11.91 -61.68 -8.88
C ASN A 7 -11.69 -60.15 -8.79
N GLY A 8 -10.43 -59.74 -8.75
CA GLY A 8 -10.05 -58.36 -8.50
C GLY A 8 -9.71 -57.54 -9.76
N PHE A 9 -9.06 -56.42 -9.45
CA PHE A 9 -8.13 -55.65 -10.28
C PHE A 9 -8.73 -54.53 -11.16
N PHE A 10 -8.36 -53.30 -10.76
CA PHE A 10 -8.21 -52.05 -11.54
C PHE A 10 -9.44 -51.40 -12.20
N MET A 11 -9.75 -50.19 -11.76
CA MET A 11 -10.07 -48.95 -12.53
C MET A 11 -10.42 -47.88 -11.47
N LEU A 12 -9.41 -47.14 -10.99
CA LEU A 12 -9.06 -45.77 -11.39
C LEU A 12 -9.99 -44.70 -10.79
N TYR A 13 -9.34 -43.85 -10.00
CA TYR A 13 -9.78 -42.58 -9.45
C TYR A 13 -10.53 -41.71 -10.47
N GLU A 14 -11.72 -41.22 -10.12
CA GLU A 14 -12.23 -39.92 -10.54
C GLU A 14 -13.52 -39.61 -9.76
N GLU A 15 -13.39 -38.82 -8.70
CA GLU A 15 -14.39 -37.80 -8.31
C GLU A 15 -13.72 -36.87 -7.28
N LEU A 16 -12.66 -36.19 -7.73
CA LEU A 16 -12.29 -34.89 -7.18
C LEU A 16 -13.31 -33.89 -7.72
N GLY A 17 -14.25 -33.47 -6.89
CA GLY A 17 -15.33 -32.59 -7.32
C GLY A 17 -15.92 -31.78 -6.19
N ASN A 18 -15.08 -31.01 -5.48
CA ASN A 18 -15.42 -29.67 -4.99
C ASN A 18 -14.19 -29.03 -4.35
N ASN A 19 -13.18 -28.76 -5.17
CA ASN A 19 -12.25 -27.68 -4.89
C ASN A 19 -12.58 -26.52 -5.82
N THR A 20 -12.47 -25.32 -5.28
CA THR A 20 -12.38 -24.00 -5.94
C THR A 20 -13.63 -23.48 -6.66
N MET A 21 -14.52 -22.85 -5.88
CA MET A 21 -15.39 -21.74 -6.32
C MET A 21 -14.99 -20.46 -5.57
N ALA A 22 -13.68 -20.15 -5.52
CA ALA A 22 -13.15 -19.04 -4.72
C ALA A 22 -12.30 -18.02 -5.50
N ASP A 23 -12.16 -18.13 -6.82
CA ASP A 23 -11.13 -17.35 -7.54
C ASP A 23 -11.64 -16.56 -8.76
N GLU A 24 -12.93 -16.18 -8.78
CA GLU A 24 -13.47 -15.33 -9.86
C GLU A 24 -13.69 -13.85 -9.45
N GLN A 25 -13.45 -13.49 -8.18
CA GLN A 25 -13.65 -12.12 -7.71
C GLN A 25 -12.30 -11.44 -7.46
N GLY A 26 -12.01 -10.41 -8.24
CA GLY A 26 -10.82 -9.58 -8.08
C GLY A 26 -10.83 -8.85 -6.72
N THR A 27 -9.65 -8.55 -6.20
CA THR A 27 -9.51 -7.73 -4.99
C THR A 27 -9.58 -6.26 -5.37
N VAL A 28 -10.39 -5.48 -4.65
CA VAL A 28 -10.48 -4.03 -4.89
C VAL A 28 -9.15 -3.35 -4.55
N VAL A 29 -8.73 -2.44 -5.41
CA VAL A 29 -7.54 -1.60 -5.19
C VAL A 29 -8.01 -0.15 -4.98
N GLU A 30 -7.61 0.43 -3.86
CA GLU A 30 -7.95 1.81 -3.50
C GLU A 30 -6.67 2.64 -3.28
N LEU A 31 -6.82 3.94 -3.47
CA LEU A 31 -5.81 4.95 -3.16
C LEU A 31 -6.31 5.78 -1.97
N TYR A 32 -5.59 5.72 -0.87
CA TYR A 32 -5.80 6.59 0.27
C TYR A 32 -4.96 7.85 0.06
N ILE A 33 -5.60 9.01 0.18
CA ILE A 33 -4.98 10.32 -0.03
C ILE A 33 -5.08 11.09 1.28
N TYR A 34 -3.94 11.60 1.75
CA TYR A 34 -3.79 12.36 2.97
C TYR A 34 -3.24 13.76 2.66
N ASP A 35 -3.71 14.77 3.38
CA ASP A 35 -3.00 16.06 3.47
C ASP A 35 -2.21 16.08 4.77
N LEU A 36 -0.88 16.10 4.65
CA LEU A 36 0.03 16.09 5.79
C LEU A 36 -0.10 17.31 6.68
N THR A 37 -0.64 18.39 6.14
CA THR A 37 -0.85 19.63 6.87
C THR A 37 -2.25 19.75 7.45
N ASN A 38 -3.13 18.76 7.23
CA ASN A 38 -4.54 18.79 7.67
C ASN A 38 -5.26 20.10 7.30
N GLY A 39 -5.07 20.56 6.08
CA GLY A 39 -5.66 21.78 5.51
C GLY A 39 -4.87 23.06 5.79
N LEU A 40 -3.85 23.03 6.66
CA LEU A 40 -3.10 24.25 7.01
C LEU A 40 -2.26 24.78 5.85
N ALA A 41 -1.82 23.94 4.92
CA ALA A 41 -1.13 24.38 3.70
C ALA A 41 -1.99 25.35 2.89
N SER A 42 -3.29 25.08 2.74
CA SER A 42 -4.21 25.96 1.99
C SER A 42 -4.29 27.39 2.52
N ILE A 43 -4.03 27.58 3.82
CA ILE A 43 -4.11 28.87 4.51
C ILE A 43 -2.75 29.55 4.57
N LEU A 44 -1.69 28.80 4.88
CA LEU A 44 -0.38 29.35 5.25
C LEU A 44 0.62 29.38 4.08
N SER A 45 0.36 28.60 3.03
CA SER A 45 1.27 28.53 1.88
C SER A 45 1.54 29.88 1.18
N PRO A 46 0.58 30.83 1.03
CA PRO A 46 0.90 32.11 0.38
C PRO A 46 1.96 32.91 1.13
N SER A 47 1.95 32.87 2.46
CA SER A 47 2.90 33.60 3.30
C SER A 47 4.28 32.93 3.38
N ILE A 48 4.33 31.60 3.27
CA ILE A 48 5.56 30.82 3.44
C ILE A 48 6.22 30.49 2.10
N LEU A 49 5.43 30.05 1.12
CA LEU A 49 5.87 29.63 -0.22
C LEU A 49 5.71 30.74 -1.27
N GLY A 50 5.08 31.86 -0.93
CA GLY A 50 4.79 32.95 -1.88
C GLY A 50 3.68 32.61 -2.88
N ARG A 51 2.99 31.48 -2.72
CA ARG A 51 1.90 31.01 -3.59
C ARG A 51 0.98 30.08 -2.83
N GLN A 52 -0.25 29.94 -3.31
CA GLN A 52 -1.22 29.04 -2.73
C GLN A 52 -1.01 27.59 -3.21
N ILE A 53 -1.02 26.64 -2.28
CA ILE A 53 -1.15 25.20 -2.54
C ILE A 53 -2.30 24.64 -1.70
N GLU A 54 -3.03 23.65 -2.21
CA GLU A 54 -4.22 23.12 -1.53
C GLU A 54 -3.89 22.21 -0.34
N GLY A 55 -2.77 21.50 -0.41
CA GLY A 55 -2.35 20.52 0.58
C GLY A 55 -0.90 20.11 0.33
N VAL A 56 -0.33 19.27 1.20
CA VAL A 56 0.85 18.45 0.87
C VAL A 56 0.41 17.00 0.84
N TRP A 57 0.36 16.41 -0.36
CA TRP A 57 -0.30 15.14 -0.59
C TRP A 57 0.61 13.97 -0.30
N HIS A 58 0.09 13.03 0.46
CA HIS A 58 0.65 11.71 0.66
C HIS A 58 -0.36 10.65 0.24
N THR A 59 0.12 9.60 -0.41
CA THR A 59 -0.72 8.49 -0.80
C THR A 59 -0.23 7.15 -0.30
N ALA A 60 -1.20 6.24 -0.15
CA ALA A 60 -0.99 4.84 0.12
C ALA A 60 -1.93 3.99 -0.75
N VAL A 61 -1.48 2.81 -1.16
CA VAL A 61 -2.32 1.85 -1.87
C VAL A 61 -2.93 0.89 -0.86
N VAL A 62 -4.25 0.74 -0.89
CA VAL A 62 -5.00 -0.21 -0.07
C VAL A 62 -5.45 -1.39 -0.94
N VAL A 63 -4.99 -2.58 -0.57
CA VAL A 63 -5.30 -3.84 -1.25
C VAL A 63 -5.09 -5.01 -0.27
N TYR A 64 -5.86 -6.09 -0.39
CA TYR A 64 -5.80 -7.24 0.52
C TYR A 64 -5.94 -6.84 2.01
N ASP A 65 -6.89 -5.92 2.28
CA ASP A 65 -7.18 -5.36 3.61
C ASP A 65 -5.97 -4.72 4.31
N ARG A 66 -5.03 -4.21 3.52
CA ARG A 66 -3.76 -3.65 3.98
C ARG A 66 -3.45 -2.37 3.23
N GLU A 67 -2.97 -1.39 3.97
CA GLU A 67 -2.47 -0.14 3.44
C GLU A 67 -0.95 -0.20 3.30
N PHE A 68 -0.44 0.05 2.09
CA PHE A 68 0.98 0.06 1.74
C PHE A 68 1.42 1.45 1.34
N PHE A 69 2.51 1.92 1.93
CA PHE A 69 3.07 3.23 1.63
C PHE A 69 4.59 3.22 1.74
N TYR A 70 5.22 4.22 1.12
CA TYR A 70 6.66 4.41 1.14
C TYR A 70 7.03 5.69 1.88
N GLY A 71 7.99 5.55 2.80
CA GLY A 71 8.45 6.62 3.67
C GLY A 71 9.96 6.55 3.93
N GLY A 72 10.46 7.39 4.83
CA GLY A 72 11.87 7.41 5.22
C GLY A 72 12.37 6.12 5.90
N SER A 73 11.45 5.26 6.34
CA SER A 73 11.75 3.91 6.84
C SER A 73 11.68 2.82 5.76
N GLY A 74 11.46 3.18 4.49
CA GLY A 74 11.21 2.24 3.40
C GLY A 74 9.73 1.93 3.21
N ILE A 75 9.43 0.86 2.45
CA ILE A 75 8.06 0.39 2.28
C ILE A 75 7.53 -0.17 3.61
N THR A 76 6.38 0.32 4.03
CA THR A 76 5.70 -0.08 5.27
C THR A 76 4.25 -0.46 4.95
N SER A 77 3.63 -1.26 5.81
CA SER A 77 2.20 -1.55 5.74
C SER A 77 1.52 -1.53 7.09
N CYS A 78 0.22 -1.26 7.10
CA CYS A 78 -0.63 -1.29 8.28
C CYS A 78 -2.08 -1.64 7.91
N ALA A 79 -2.96 -1.69 8.91
CA ALA A 79 -4.40 -1.74 8.65
C ALA A 79 -4.85 -0.42 7.98
N PRO A 80 -5.85 -0.44 7.08
CA PRO A 80 -6.33 0.77 6.41
C PRO A 80 -6.72 1.89 7.39
N GLY A 81 -6.13 3.08 7.20
CA GLY A 81 -6.30 4.23 8.10
C GLY A 81 -5.59 4.08 9.44
N GLY A 82 -4.67 3.12 9.58
CA GLY A 82 -3.93 2.82 10.80
C GLY A 82 -2.65 3.64 10.99
N THR A 83 -2.38 4.61 10.11
CA THR A 83 -1.21 5.49 10.21
C THR A 83 -1.41 6.55 11.30
N GLN A 84 -0.32 7.20 11.71
CA GLN A 84 -0.38 8.34 12.64
C GLN A 84 -1.00 9.60 12.01
N LEU A 85 -1.29 9.57 10.70
CA LEU A 85 -1.93 10.67 9.98
C LEU A 85 -3.45 10.71 10.25
N GLY A 86 -4.01 9.64 10.83
CA GLY A 86 -5.44 9.51 11.06
C GLY A 86 -6.19 9.02 9.81
N PRO A 87 -7.50 9.30 9.67
CA PRO A 87 -8.27 8.88 8.50
C PRO A 87 -7.82 9.62 7.23
N PRO A 88 -7.90 8.97 6.05
CA PRO A 88 -7.57 9.61 4.79
C PRO A 88 -8.48 10.80 4.51
N HIS A 89 -7.91 11.85 3.92
CA HIS A 89 -8.67 13.00 3.41
C HIS A 89 -9.63 12.57 2.29
N ARG A 90 -9.18 11.64 1.44
CA ARG A 90 -9.99 11.07 0.36
C ARG A 90 -9.60 9.63 0.09
N VAL A 91 -10.59 8.81 -0.24
CA VAL A 91 -10.39 7.45 -0.75
C VAL A 91 -10.87 7.42 -2.20
N GLU A 92 -10.02 6.92 -3.10
CA GLU A 92 -10.36 6.73 -4.50
C GLU A 92 -10.23 5.26 -4.88
N ARG A 93 -11.29 4.67 -5.44
CA ARG A 93 -11.20 3.34 -6.02
C ARG A 93 -10.43 3.40 -7.34
N LEU A 94 -9.31 2.68 -7.43
CA LEU A 94 -8.48 2.62 -8.63
C LEU A 94 -8.94 1.51 -9.59
N GLY A 95 -9.40 0.39 -9.05
CA GLY A 95 -9.82 -0.75 -9.87
C GLY A 95 -9.97 -2.03 -9.08
N GLU A 96 -9.71 -3.14 -9.76
CA GLU A 96 -9.64 -4.49 -9.19
C GLU A 96 -8.37 -5.16 -9.70
N THR A 97 -7.78 -6.01 -8.86
CA THR A 97 -6.61 -6.82 -9.21
C THR A 97 -6.93 -8.30 -9.10
N PHE A 98 -6.35 -9.08 -10.00
CA PHE A 98 -6.35 -10.54 -9.96
C PHE A 98 -4.95 -11.08 -9.64
N VAL A 99 -4.02 -10.20 -9.26
CA VAL A 99 -2.70 -10.61 -8.80
C VAL A 99 -2.88 -11.36 -7.47
N PRO A 100 -2.32 -12.56 -7.31
CA PRO A 100 -2.35 -13.25 -6.01
C PRO A 100 -1.52 -12.49 -4.97
N PHE A 101 -1.96 -12.50 -3.72
CA PHE A 101 -1.27 -11.82 -2.61
C PHE A 101 0.23 -12.19 -2.55
N GLN A 102 0.57 -13.47 -2.73
CA GLN A 102 1.97 -13.93 -2.70
C GLN A 102 2.82 -13.25 -3.78
N VAL A 103 2.30 -13.11 -5.00
CA VAL A 103 3.01 -12.45 -6.11
C VAL A 103 3.19 -10.97 -5.80
N PHE A 104 2.16 -10.32 -5.24
CA PHE A 104 2.26 -8.94 -4.81
C PHE A 104 3.27 -8.75 -3.67
N SER A 105 3.28 -9.65 -2.68
CA SER A 105 4.23 -9.63 -1.56
C SER A 105 5.68 -9.74 -2.06
N ASP A 106 5.95 -10.68 -2.98
CA ASP A 106 7.28 -10.85 -3.57
C ASP A 106 7.69 -9.62 -4.38
N TYR A 107 6.76 -9.00 -5.11
CA TYR A 107 6.98 -7.76 -5.85
C TYR A 107 7.36 -6.60 -4.91
N ILE A 108 6.59 -6.38 -3.84
CA ILE A 108 6.87 -5.36 -2.81
C ILE A 108 8.23 -5.61 -2.14
N GLN A 109 8.57 -6.87 -1.84
CA GLN A 109 9.87 -7.21 -1.30
C GLN A 109 10.99 -6.84 -2.29
N GLY A 110 10.83 -7.14 -3.57
CA GLY A 110 11.76 -6.75 -4.63
C GLY A 110 11.98 -5.23 -4.65
N LEU A 111 10.90 -4.45 -4.68
CA LEU A 111 10.95 -2.99 -4.62
C LEU A 111 11.69 -2.48 -3.36
N SER A 112 11.41 -3.07 -2.19
CA SER A 112 12.03 -2.63 -0.91
C SER A 112 13.55 -2.80 -0.88
N THR A 113 14.09 -3.76 -1.62
CA THR A 113 15.53 -4.04 -1.71
C THR A 113 16.23 -3.30 -2.84
N THR A 114 15.46 -2.65 -3.71
CA THR A 114 15.96 -1.99 -4.93
C THR A 114 15.59 -0.51 -4.92
N THR A 115 14.53 -0.13 -5.64
CA THR A 115 14.15 1.26 -5.91
C THR A 115 13.51 1.96 -4.73
N TYR A 116 12.92 1.23 -3.78
CA TYR A 116 12.20 1.80 -2.63
C TYR A 116 12.83 1.37 -1.29
N SER A 117 14.17 1.38 -1.26
CA SER A 117 14.92 1.25 -0.02
C SER A 117 14.82 2.53 0.83
N PRO A 118 14.95 2.46 2.17
CA PRO A 118 14.91 3.65 3.02
C PRO A 118 15.90 4.75 2.58
N SER A 119 17.10 4.36 2.15
CA SER A 119 18.13 5.27 1.66
C SER A 119 17.78 5.97 0.35
N ALA A 120 16.85 5.43 -0.44
CA ALA A 120 16.39 6.02 -1.69
C ALA A 120 15.24 7.02 -1.47
N TYR A 121 14.71 7.16 -0.25
CA TYR A 121 13.58 8.03 0.01
C TYR A 121 13.96 9.50 -0.15
N ASN A 122 13.20 10.22 -0.98
CA ASN A 122 13.31 11.65 -1.18
C ASN A 122 11.89 12.23 -1.28
N LEU A 123 11.53 13.09 -0.33
CA LEU A 123 10.21 13.69 -0.22
C LEU A 123 9.70 14.34 -1.52
N LEU A 124 10.60 14.83 -2.38
CA LEU A 124 10.22 15.52 -3.61
C LEU A 124 10.40 14.67 -4.86
N GLU A 125 11.48 13.92 -4.94
CA GLU A 125 11.87 13.27 -6.20
C GLU A 125 11.59 11.76 -6.21
N HIS A 126 11.39 11.15 -5.04
CA HIS A 126 11.16 9.71 -4.94
C HIS A 126 10.47 9.36 -3.61
N ASN A 127 9.14 9.47 -3.59
CA ASN A 127 8.31 9.45 -2.39
C ASN A 127 7.13 8.47 -2.50
N CYS A 128 6.22 8.52 -1.54
CA CYS A 128 4.98 7.75 -1.49
C CYS A 128 4.11 7.83 -2.75
N ASN A 129 4.10 8.98 -3.44
CA ASN A 129 3.25 9.20 -4.61
C ASN A 129 3.81 8.42 -5.81
N HIS A 130 5.14 8.40 -5.97
CA HIS A 130 5.84 7.60 -6.97
C HIS A 130 5.67 6.10 -6.71
N PHE A 131 5.80 5.70 -5.45
CA PHE A 131 5.53 4.32 -5.03
C PHE A 131 4.09 3.90 -5.34
N SER A 132 3.11 4.73 -5.00
CA SER A 132 1.70 4.44 -5.22
C SER A 132 1.36 4.36 -6.71
N GLU A 133 1.98 5.21 -7.54
CA GLU A 133 1.87 5.16 -9.00
C GLU A 133 2.36 3.81 -9.55
N GLU A 134 3.55 3.37 -9.15
CA GLU A 134 4.13 2.11 -9.64
C GLU A 134 3.32 0.89 -9.18
N VAL A 135 2.88 0.88 -7.93
CA VAL A 135 2.05 -0.20 -7.39
C VAL A 135 0.66 -0.24 -8.03
N ALA A 136 0.03 0.92 -8.25
CA ALA A 136 -1.28 1.01 -8.93
C ALA A 136 -1.21 0.46 -10.37
N GLN A 137 -0.14 0.81 -11.10
CA GLN A 137 0.11 0.30 -12.44
C GLN A 137 0.30 -1.22 -12.43
N PHE A 138 1.10 -1.76 -11.50
CA PHE A 138 1.32 -3.19 -11.37
C PHE A 138 0.03 -3.96 -11.06
N LEU A 139 -0.79 -3.47 -10.13
CA LEU A 139 -1.97 -4.18 -9.65
C LEU A 139 -3.15 -4.16 -10.64
N CYS A 140 -3.40 -3.01 -11.26
CA CYS A 140 -4.62 -2.79 -12.04
C CYS A 140 -4.45 -1.87 -13.26
N GLY A 141 -3.22 -1.47 -13.60
CA GLY A 141 -2.96 -0.57 -14.73
C GLY A 141 -3.51 0.86 -14.54
N ALA A 142 -3.90 1.22 -13.32
CA ALA A 142 -4.39 2.55 -12.99
C ALA A 142 -3.24 3.53 -12.72
N HIS A 143 -3.56 4.82 -12.78
CA HIS A 143 -2.64 5.90 -12.47
C HIS A 143 -3.15 6.69 -11.26
N VAL A 144 -2.24 7.17 -10.42
CA VAL A 144 -2.53 8.13 -9.37
C VAL A 144 -2.91 9.47 -10.03
N PRO A 145 -3.87 10.23 -9.46
CA PRO A 145 -4.24 11.54 -10.00
C PRO A 145 -3.03 12.45 -10.24
N LYS A 146 -2.91 12.98 -11.47
CA LYS A 146 -1.72 13.75 -11.90
C LYS A 146 -1.37 14.94 -10.98
N HIS A 147 -2.38 15.58 -10.39
CA HIS A 147 -2.19 16.71 -9.48
C HIS A 147 -1.51 16.32 -8.15
N ILE A 148 -1.50 15.03 -7.80
CA ILE A 148 -0.81 14.48 -6.61
C ILE A 148 0.64 14.13 -6.95
N VAL A 149 0.85 13.47 -8.09
CA VAL A 149 2.19 13.04 -8.53
C VAL A 149 3.05 14.23 -8.98
N ALA A 150 2.46 15.24 -9.65
CA ALA A 150 3.17 16.42 -10.14
C ALA A 150 3.39 17.52 -9.07
N GLN A 151 2.93 17.32 -7.83
CA GLN A 151 3.05 18.30 -6.76
C GLN A 151 4.48 18.82 -6.50
N PRO A 152 5.55 18.00 -6.60
CA PRO A 152 6.90 18.49 -6.46
C PRO A 152 7.23 19.55 -7.50
N ASP A 153 6.90 19.31 -8.78
CA ASP A 153 7.21 20.19 -9.93
C ASP A 153 6.68 21.61 -9.76
N ASP A 154 5.48 21.72 -9.21
CA ASP A 154 4.88 23.01 -8.90
C ASP A 154 5.67 23.76 -7.81
N LEU A 155 6.32 23.04 -6.87
CA LEU A 155 7.03 23.58 -5.70
C LEU A 155 8.53 23.92 -5.95
N LEU A 156 9.08 23.69 -7.15
CA LEU A 156 10.53 23.49 -7.37
C LEU A 156 11.47 24.72 -7.43
N ALA A 157 11.06 25.94 -7.12
CA ALA A 157 12.08 26.99 -6.99
C ALA A 157 13.07 26.59 -5.85
N PRO A 158 14.41 26.71 -6.01
CA PRO A 158 15.36 26.27 -4.99
C PRO A 158 15.10 26.85 -3.57
N GLY A 159 14.53 28.05 -3.47
CA GLY A 159 14.09 28.64 -2.19
C GLY A 159 12.80 28.04 -1.62
N ALA A 160 11.92 27.51 -2.45
CA ALA A 160 10.66 26.89 -2.03
C ALA A 160 10.86 25.50 -1.42
N ARG A 161 11.96 24.79 -1.75
CA ARG A 161 12.32 23.50 -1.12
C ARG A 161 12.59 23.64 0.38
N ALA A 162 13.39 24.64 0.77
CA ALA A 162 13.66 24.94 2.17
C ALA A 162 12.42 25.46 2.91
N ALA A 163 11.60 26.26 2.23
CA ALA A 163 10.34 26.76 2.77
C ALA A 163 9.30 25.64 2.96
N LEU A 164 9.24 24.67 2.05
CA LEU A 164 8.38 23.48 2.17
C LEU A 164 8.81 22.59 3.34
N GLN A 165 10.11 22.36 3.50
CA GLN A 165 10.60 21.62 4.66
C GLN A 165 10.21 22.34 5.96
N SER A 166 10.38 23.66 6.01
CA SER A 166 9.98 24.48 7.17
C SER A 166 8.45 24.44 7.41
N LEU A 167 7.66 24.42 6.33
CA LEU A 167 6.20 24.26 6.40
C LEU A 167 5.84 22.91 7.03
N LEU A 168 6.46 21.83 6.58
CA LEU A 168 6.21 20.48 7.09
C LEU A 168 6.67 20.31 8.54
N ASP A 169 7.85 20.83 8.88
CA ASP A 169 8.36 20.76 10.25
C ASP A 169 7.47 21.53 11.24
N GLY A 170 6.86 22.64 10.80
CA GLY A 170 5.97 23.44 11.62
C GLY A 170 4.54 22.91 11.70
N LEU A 171 4.01 22.37 10.60
CA LEU A 171 2.57 22.06 10.47
C LEU A 171 2.24 20.58 10.50
N ALA A 172 3.22 19.70 10.26
CA ALA A 172 3.02 18.27 10.09
C ALA A 172 3.95 17.44 11.00
N PRO A 173 4.00 17.68 12.33
CA PRO A 173 4.92 16.96 13.22
C PRO A 173 4.65 15.45 13.26
N HIS A 174 3.39 15.04 13.13
CA HIS A 174 2.99 13.62 13.05
C HIS A 174 3.36 12.97 11.71
N ALA A 175 3.60 13.78 10.68
CA ALA A 175 3.99 13.33 9.36
C ALA A 175 5.51 13.12 9.25
N GLN A 176 6.30 13.71 10.16
CA GLN A 176 7.75 13.50 10.19
C GLN A 176 8.11 12.02 10.38
N THR A 177 7.32 11.25 11.13
CA THR A 177 7.56 9.80 11.27
C THR A 177 7.40 9.04 9.96
N VAL A 178 6.68 9.59 8.99
CA VAL A 178 6.47 9.01 7.66
C VAL A 178 7.61 9.38 6.71
N TYR A 179 8.14 10.60 6.75
CA TYR A 179 9.11 11.09 5.75
C TYR A 179 10.52 11.36 6.26
N ALA A 180 10.76 11.30 7.57
CA ALA A 180 12.10 11.44 8.13
C ALA A 180 12.90 10.15 7.95
N ASN A 181 14.12 10.28 7.42
CA ASN A 181 15.07 9.17 7.37
C ASN A 181 15.60 8.86 8.79
N GLY A 182 15.04 7.82 9.43
CA GLY A 182 15.65 7.15 10.57
C GLY A 182 14.71 6.86 11.75
N GLY A 183 14.60 5.57 12.11
CA GLY A 183 14.41 5.16 13.52
C GLY A 183 13.38 4.06 13.80
N SER A 184 12.32 3.92 13.02
CA SER A 184 11.23 3.00 13.38
C SER A 184 11.35 1.67 12.65
N ARG A 185 11.84 0.63 13.34
CA ARG A 185 11.71 -0.77 12.90
C ARG A 185 10.22 -1.13 12.95
N ALA A 186 9.54 -1.13 11.81
CA ALA A 186 8.17 -1.62 11.70
C ALA A 186 8.15 -3.15 11.88
N THR A 187 7.28 -3.60 12.77
CA THR A 187 6.92 -5.01 12.99
C THR A 187 6.31 -5.60 11.72
N ARG A 188 6.88 -6.70 11.22
CA ARG A 188 6.23 -7.53 10.19
C ARG A 188 4.90 -8.04 10.75
N ALA A 189 3.80 -7.78 10.06
CA ALA A 189 2.48 -8.31 10.40
C ALA A 189 2.12 -9.46 9.45
N ASP A 190 1.53 -10.53 10.00
CA ASP A 190 1.24 -11.77 9.28
C ASP A 190 0.15 -11.62 8.22
N SER A 191 0.31 -12.35 7.11
CA SER A 191 -0.61 -12.39 5.95
C SER A 191 -2.05 -12.72 6.34
N PRO A 192 -3.09 -12.14 5.69
CA PRO A 192 -4.47 -12.59 5.86
C PRO A 192 -4.65 -14.10 5.64
N ASP A 193 -3.91 -14.69 4.69
CA ASP A 193 -3.95 -16.14 4.41
C ASP A 193 -3.47 -16.99 5.60
N TYR A 194 -2.56 -16.44 6.43
CA TYR A 194 -2.05 -17.12 7.62
C TYR A 194 -3.14 -17.25 8.69
N LEU A 195 -3.99 -16.22 8.83
CA LEU A 195 -5.12 -16.25 9.76
C LEU A 195 -6.19 -17.24 9.28
N THR A 196 -6.45 -17.27 7.98
CA THR A 196 -7.36 -18.24 7.36
C THR A 196 -6.84 -19.67 7.56
N LEU A 197 -5.55 -19.94 7.32
CA LEU A 197 -4.96 -21.27 7.54
C LEU A 197 -5.02 -21.72 9.01
N ASN A 198 -4.72 -20.82 9.96
CA ASN A 198 -4.74 -21.16 11.38
C ASN A 198 -6.16 -21.43 11.89
N SER A 199 -7.14 -20.66 11.43
CA SER A 199 -8.55 -20.91 11.75
C SER A 199 -9.01 -22.28 11.23
N GLN A 200 -8.59 -22.66 10.02
CA GLN A 200 -8.89 -23.97 9.43
C GLN A 200 -8.20 -25.13 10.15
N ILE A 201 -7.06 -24.89 10.82
CA ILE A 201 -6.36 -25.91 11.62
C ILE A 201 -7.01 -26.08 13.00
N GLU A 202 -7.52 -25.00 13.60
CA GLU A 202 -8.23 -25.06 14.89
C GLU A 202 -9.61 -25.71 14.77
N GLU A 203 -10.31 -25.56 13.64
CA GLU A 203 -11.61 -26.22 13.39
C GLU A 203 -11.51 -27.75 13.18
N VAL A 204 -10.30 -28.28 12.95
CA VAL A 204 -10.04 -29.70 12.70
C VAL A 204 -9.48 -30.43 13.95
N ARG A 205 -9.36 -29.74 15.09
CA ARG A 205 -9.00 -30.34 16.40
C ARG A 205 -10.22 -30.58 17.28
#